data_AF-A0AAP9RER7-F1
#
_entry.id   AF-A0AAP9RER7-F1
#
_cell.length_a   1.000
_cell.length_b   1.000
_cell.length_c   1.000
_cell.angle_alpha   90.00
_cell.angle_beta   90.00
_cell.angle_gamma   90.00
#
_symmetry.space_group_name_H-M   'P 1'
#
loop_
_entity.id
_entity.type
_entity.pdbx_description
1 polymer ?
#
loop_
_entity_poly.entity_id
_entity_poly.type
_entity_poly.pdbx_seq_one_letter_code
_entity_poly.pdbx_strand_id
1 'polypeptide(L)'
;MWVYMKTLQHEINLKSKDLKMAKYLITQYGGPDGELGAALRYLDQRYTMPTGKTKGLLTDIGTEELAHVEMIATMFHQLIENASIEEIEKAGLGGHYADHSKAVFYTDATGKPSHYKIHILALKFALTINKL
;
A
#
# COMPACT_ATOMS: atom_id res chain seq x y z
N MET A 1 -11.55 7.27 -15.99
CA MET A 1 -11.15 6.04 -16.70
C MET A 1 -9.80 5.62 -16.14
N TRP A 2 -9.60 4.32 -15.89
CA TRP A 2 -8.30 3.76 -15.49
C TRP A 2 -7.75 2.95 -16.65
N VAL A 3 -6.44 3.04 -16.87
CA VAL A 3 -5.73 2.20 -17.84
C VAL A 3 -4.67 1.45 -17.06
N TYR A 4 -4.68 0.13 -17.15
CA TYR A 4 -3.66 -0.72 -16.56
C TYR A 4 -2.71 -1.17 -17.65
N MET A 5 -1.42 -0.90 -17.45
CA MET A 5 -0.34 -1.44 -18.27
C MET A 5 0.24 -2.63 -17.53
N LYS A 6 0.38 -3.78 -18.21
CA LYS A 6 0.92 -5.03 -17.64
C LYS A 6 2.45 -4.97 -17.47
N THR A 7 2.91 -3.96 -16.75
CA THR A 7 4.32 -3.73 -16.41
C THR A 7 4.38 -3.04 -15.06
N LEU A 8 5.38 -3.40 -14.26
CA LEU A 8 5.69 -2.68 -13.03
C LEU A 8 6.28 -1.31 -13.39
N GLN A 9 6.07 -0.32 -12.49
CA GLN A 9 6.69 1.00 -12.62
C GLN A 9 8.22 0.93 -12.53
N HIS A 10 8.74 -0.02 -11.75
CA HIS A 10 10.16 -0.36 -11.70
C HIS A 10 10.35 -1.88 -11.70
N GLU A 11 11.45 -2.34 -12.31
CA GLU A 11 11.79 -3.77 -12.34
C GLU A 11 12.03 -4.30 -10.92
N ILE A 12 11.43 -5.45 -10.61
CA ILE A 12 11.60 -6.16 -9.34
C ILE A 12 11.94 -7.61 -9.62
N ASN A 13 13.15 -8.01 -9.20
CA ASN A 13 13.68 -9.36 -9.41
C ASN A 13 14.48 -9.81 -8.18
N LEU A 14 13.76 -10.16 -7.12
CA LEU A 14 14.31 -10.69 -5.88
C LEU A 14 14.51 -12.20 -6.04
N LYS A 15 15.77 -12.65 -5.98
CA LYS A 15 16.15 -14.06 -6.20
C LYS A 15 16.33 -14.87 -4.91
N SER A 16 16.02 -14.26 -3.76
CA SER A 16 16.24 -14.85 -2.45
C SER A 16 14.96 -14.87 -1.62
N LYS A 17 14.76 -15.96 -0.89
CA LYS A 17 13.74 -16.06 0.15
C LYS A 17 14.16 -15.25 1.38
N ASP A 18 13.41 -14.19 1.70
CA ASP A 18 13.59 -13.38 2.92
C ASP A 18 12.24 -13.10 3.58
N LEU A 19 11.87 -13.99 4.50
CA LEU A 19 10.58 -13.92 5.21
C LEU A 19 10.51 -12.77 6.21
N LYS A 20 11.66 -12.32 6.72
CA LYS A 20 11.70 -11.18 7.63
C LYS A 20 11.40 -9.89 6.87
N MET A 21 12.00 -9.73 5.69
CA MET A 21 11.68 -8.62 4.79
C MET A 21 10.22 -8.69 4.32
N ALA A 22 9.73 -9.87 3.92
CA ALA A 22 8.32 -10.05 3.53
C ALA A 22 7.35 -9.57 4.62
N LYS A 23 7.62 -9.94 5.89
CA LYS A 23 6.84 -9.48 7.05
C LYS A 23 6.81 -7.95 7.19
N TYR A 24 7.93 -7.27 6.93
CA TYR A 24 7.96 -5.81 6.97
C TYR A 24 7.31 -5.16 5.76
N LEU A 25 7.42 -5.75 4.57
CA LEU A 25 6.77 -5.23 3.37
C LEU A 25 5.24 -5.24 3.46
N ILE A 26 4.65 -6.17 4.21
CA ILE A 26 3.21 -6.14 4.53
C ILE A 26 2.79 -4.78 5.12
N THR A 27 3.61 -4.19 6.01
CA THR A 27 3.26 -2.88 6.57
C THR A 27 3.36 -1.74 5.56
N GLN A 28 4.21 -1.85 4.54
CA GLN A 28 4.30 -0.87 3.46
C GLN A 28 3.15 -1.05 2.46
N TYR A 29 2.68 -2.28 2.26
CA TYR A 29 1.50 -2.56 1.43
C TYR A 29 0.22 -2.07 2.10
N GLY A 30 -0.07 -2.62 3.28
CA GLY A 30 -1.38 -2.59 3.91
C GLY A 30 -1.44 -1.90 5.26
N GLY A 31 -0.30 -1.48 5.81
CA GLY A 31 -0.22 -0.80 7.11
C GLY A 31 -0.89 0.60 7.11
N PRO A 32 -1.05 1.22 8.28
CA PRO A 32 -1.76 2.49 8.43
C PRO A 32 -1.14 3.63 7.60
N ASP A 33 0.19 3.60 7.47
CA ASP A 33 0.98 4.55 6.70
C ASP A 33 1.51 3.95 5.38
N GLY A 34 1.00 2.79 4.97
CA GLY A 34 1.39 2.12 3.74
C GLY A 34 0.82 2.76 2.47
N GLU A 35 1.32 2.31 1.33
CA GLU A 35 1.04 2.86 0.00
C GLU A 35 -0.44 2.75 -0.37
N LEU A 36 -1.12 1.67 0.02
CA LEU A 36 -2.56 1.54 -0.22
C LEU A 36 -3.35 2.63 0.51
N GLY A 37 -2.96 2.94 1.75
CA GLY A 37 -3.55 4.03 2.50
C GLY A 37 -3.25 5.39 1.86
N ALA A 38 -2.03 5.60 1.36
CA ALA A 38 -1.64 6.81 0.67
C ALA A 38 -2.45 7.03 -0.61
N ALA A 39 -2.51 6.02 -1.48
CA ALA A 39 -3.30 6.02 -2.70
C ALA A 39 -4.76 6.43 -2.42
N LEU A 40 -5.43 5.72 -1.49
CA LEU A 40 -6.83 6.00 -1.15
C LEU A 40 -7.01 7.42 -0.62
N ARG A 41 -6.11 7.89 0.27
CA ARG A 41 -6.16 9.27 0.79
C ARG A 41 -6.10 10.30 -0.34
N TYR A 42 -5.13 10.20 -1.25
CA TYR A 42 -4.99 11.19 -2.33
C TYR A 42 -6.15 11.13 -3.33
N LEU A 43 -6.59 9.93 -3.70
CA LEU A 43 -7.71 9.73 -4.62
C LEU A 43 -9.05 10.20 -4.04
N ASP A 44 -9.23 10.16 -2.72
CA ASP A 44 -10.43 10.70 -2.07
C ASP A 44 -10.33 12.22 -1.89
N GLN A 45 -9.18 12.73 -1.45
CA GLN A 45 -8.97 14.15 -1.19
C GLN A 45 -9.15 15.01 -2.45
N ARG A 46 -8.85 14.48 -3.64
CA ARG A 46 -9.00 15.21 -4.92
C ARG A 46 -10.39 15.81 -5.12
N TYR A 47 -11.46 15.18 -4.65
CA TYR A 47 -12.82 15.66 -4.91
C TYR A 47 -13.12 16.99 -4.23
N THR A 48 -12.38 17.27 -3.17
CA THR A 48 -12.57 18.43 -2.31
C THR A 48 -11.47 19.48 -2.46
N MET A 49 -10.50 19.28 -3.34
CA MET A 49 -9.45 20.27 -3.61
C MET A 49 -10.00 21.52 -4.34
N PRO A 50 -9.45 22.72 -4.06
CA PRO A 50 -10.03 23.99 -4.50
C PRO A 50 -9.83 24.30 -5.98
N THR A 51 -8.80 23.75 -6.64
CA THR A 51 -8.45 24.11 -8.02
C THR A 51 -8.28 22.89 -8.91
N GLY A 52 -8.56 23.02 -10.20
CA GLY A 52 -8.35 21.93 -11.17
C GLY A 52 -6.91 21.39 -11.15
N LYS A 53 -5.91 22.27 -10.96
CA LYS A 53 -4.50 21.88 -10.82
C LYS A 53 -4.24 20.99 -9.61
N THR A 54 -4.81 21.32 -8.46
CA THR A 54 -4.60 20.52 -7.23
C THR A 54 -5.40 19.22 -7.26
N LYS A 55 -6.57 19.19 -7.91
CA LYS A 55 -7.29 17.94 -8.22
C LYS A 55 -6.46 17.01 -9.12
N GLY A 56 -5.86 17.57 -10.17
CA GLY A 56 -4.95 16.85 -11.06
C GLY A 56 -3.77 16.26 -10.30
N LEU A 57 -3.05 17.10 -9.55
CA LEU A 57 -1.90 16.67 -8.75
C LEU A 57 -2.20 15.49 -7.82
N LEU A 58 -3.30 15.54 -7.05
CA LEU A 58 -3.66 14.42 -6.17
C LEU A 58 -4.12 13.17 -6.94
N THR A 59 -4.65 13.35 -8.15
CA THR A 59 -4.98 12.22 -9.04
C THR A 59 -3.71 11.56 -9.55
N ASP A 60 -2.70 12.34 -9.94
CA ASP A 60 -1.41 11.85 -10.42
C ASP A 60 -0.71 11.07 -9.30
N ILE A 61 -0.54 11.69 -8.11
CA ILE A 61 0.12 11.05 -6.97
C ILE A 61 -0.66 9.80 -6.53
N GLY A 62 -1.98 9.88 -6.31
CA GLY A 62 -2.75 8.72 -5.88
C GLY A 62 -2.76 7.56 -6.88
N THR A 63 -2.54 7.84 -8.17
CA THR A 63 -2.37 6.82 -9.22
C THR A 63 -0.98 6.21 -9.19
N GLU A 64 0.06 7.02 -8.97
CA GLU A 64 1.43 6.54 -8.77
C GLU A 64 1.54 5.62 -7.54
N GLU A 65 0.90 5.98 -6.42
CA GLU A 65 0.91 5.13 -5.22
C GLU A 65 0.26 3.75 -5.46
N LEU A 66 -0.69 3.62 -6.40
CA LEU A 66 -1.22 2.30 -6.77
C LEU A 66 -0.19 1.44 -7.51
N ALA A 67 0.74 2.06 -8.24
CA ALA A 67 1.86 1.34 -8.84
C ALA A 67 2.88 0.91 -7.76
N HIS A 68 3.10 1.74 -6.74
CA HIS A 68 3.90 1.36 -5.57
C HIS A 68 3.26 0.18 -4.81
N VAL A 69 1.93 0.15 -4.65
CA VAL A 69 1.21 -1.00 -4.07
C VAL A 69 1.50 -2.30 -4.83
N GLU A 70 1.44 -2.27 -6.17
CA GLU A 70 1.75 -3.44 -7.02
C GLU A 70 3.21 -3.87 -6.89
N MET A 71 4.13 -2.91 -6.81
CA MET A 71 5.56 -3.17 -6.57
C MET A 71 5.80 -3.87 -5.24
N ILE A 72 5.24 -3.36 -4.13
CA ILE A 72 5.39 -3.98 -2.81
C ILE A 72 4.76 -5.38 -2.78
N ALA A 73 3.59 -5.55 -3.41
CA ALA A 73 2.96 -6.86 -3.51
C ALA A 73 3.83 -7.88 -4.28
N THR A 74 4.46 -7.43 -5.36
CA THR A 74 5.40 -8.24 -6.15
C THR A 74 6.61 -8.65 -5.32
N MET A 75 7.23 -7.70 -4.59
CA MET A 75 8.36 -8.00 -3.69
C MET A 75 7.95 -9.02 -2.63
N PHE A 76 6.81 -8.81 -1.97
CA PHE A 76 6.29 -9.74 -0.96
C PHE A 76 6.14 -11.16 -1.53
N HIS A 77 5.49 -11.26 -2.71
CA HIS A 77 5.26 -12.54 -3.37
C HIS A 77 6.56 -13.28 -3.66
N GLN A 78 7.55 -12.62 -4.30
CA GLN A 78 8.84 -13.22 -4.62
C GLN A 78 9.60 -13.70 -3.38
N LEU A 79 9.49 -12.97 -2.26
CA LEU A 79 10.18 -13.32 -1.02
C LEU A 79 9.58 -14.51 -0.27
N ILE A 80 8.28 -14.78 -0.42
CA ILE A 80 7.55 -15.84 0.32
C ILE A 80 7.23 -17.08 -0.52
N GLU A 81 7.26 -16.98 -1.86
CA GLU A 81 6.78 -18.01 -2.80
C GLU A 81 7.25 -19.42 -2.45
N ASN A 82 8.55 -19.58 -2.20
CA ASN A 82 9.20 -20.88 -1.98
C ASN A 82 9.42 -21.24 -0.51
N ALA A 83 8.79 -20.52 0.43
CA ALA A 83 8.91 -20.81 1.85
C ALA A 83 8.08 -22.03 2.26
N SER A 84 8.64 -22.90 3.11
CA SER A 84 7.87 -23.95 3.76
C SER A 84 7.00 -23.37 4.87
N ILE A 85 5.96 -24.11 5.28
CA ILE A 85 5.09 -23.71 6.40
C ILE A 85 5.92 -23.53 7.68
N GLU A 86 6.86 -24.44 7.94
CA GLU A 86 7.75 -24.38 9.11
C GLU A 86 8.61 -23.10 9.12
N GLU A 87 9.12 -22.66 7.97
CA GLU A 87 9.88 -21.42 7.87
C GLU A 87 9.01 -20.19 8.10
N ILE A 88 7.78 -20.19 7.57
CA ILE A 88 6.78 -19.14 7.77
C ILE A 88 6.41 -19.01 9.25
N GLU A 89 6.19 -20.14 9.92
CA GLU A 89 5.91 -20.17 11.37
C GLU A 89 7.11 -19.64 12.17
N LYS A 90 8.33 -20.09 11.87
CA LYS A 90 9.57 -19.60 12.52
C LYS A 90 9.80 -18.11 12.31
N ALA A 91 9.39 -17.56 11.16
CA ALA A 91 9.46 -16.12 10.86
C ALA A 91 8.36 -15.31 11.57
N GLY A 92 7.45 -15.95 12.30
CA GLY A 92 6.33 -15.30 12.96
C GLY A 92 5.28 -14.78 11.98
N LEU A 93 5.08 -15.48 10.85
CA LEU A 93 4.03 -15.26 9.86
C LEU A 93 2.95 -16.36 9.89
N GLY A 94 2.98 -17.27 10.88
CA GLY A 94 2.03 -18.38 10.98
C GLY A 94 0.57 -17.95 11.01
N GLY A 95 0.24 -16.88 11.75
CA GLY A 95 -1.12 -16.31 11.76
C GLY A 95 -1.56 -15.77 10.40
N HIS A 96 -0.67 -15.02 9.73
CA HIS A 96 -0.91 -14.53 8.36
C HIS A 96 -1.16 -15.68 7.39
N TYR A 97 -0.37 -16.76 7.49
CA TYR A 97 -0.54 -17.93 6.64
C TYR A 97 -1.83 -18.70 6.90
N ALA A 98 -2.27 -18.79 8.15
CA ALA A 98 -3.55 -19.41 8.48
C ALA A 98 -4.73 -18.68 7.83
N ASP A 99 -4.70 -17.34 7.84
CA ASP A 99 -5.80 -16.52 7.34
C ASP A 99 -5.72 -16.25 5.82
N HIS A 100 -4.51 -16.14 5.26
CA HIS A 100 -4.27 -15.60 3.92
C HIS A 100 -3.32 -16.46 3.08
N SER A 101 -2.83 -17.59 3.60
CA SER A 101 -1.78 -18.38 2.97
C SER A 101 -0.56 -17.49 2.65
N LYS A 102 -0.01 -17.58 1.43
CA LYS A 102 1.08 -16.73 0.94
C LYS A 102 0.60 -15.47 0.21
N ALA A 103 -0.69 -15.13 0.29
CA ALA A 103 -1.23 -13.96 -0.37
C ALA A 103 -0.89 -12.67 0.39
N VAL A 104 -0.85 -11.55 -0.34
CA VAL A 104 -0.82 -10.21 0.27
C VAL A 104 -2.16 -9.91 0.92
N PHE A 105 -2.13 -9.17 2.04
CA PHE A 105 -3.34 -8.73 2.73
C PHE A 105 -3.12 -7.36 3.39
N TYR A 106 -4.20 -6.62 3.63
CA TYR A 106 -4.17 -5.24 4.12
C TYR A 106 -3.99 -5.15 5.65
N THR A 107 -2.89 -5.72 6.13
CA THR A 107 -2.49 -5.73 7.55
C THR A 107 -1.16 -5.02 7.74
N ASP A 108 -0.85 -4.67 8.99
CA ASP A 108 0.52 -4.30 9.39
C ASP A 108 1.37 -5.55 9.67
N ALA A 109 2.66 -5.34 9.97
CA ALA A 109 3.61 -6.43 10.28
C ALA A 109 3.27 -7.23 11.55
N THR A 110 2.28 -6.78 12.33
CA THR A 110 1.75 -7.49 13.51
C THR A 110 0.44 -8.23 13.22
N GLY A 111 -0.07 -8.15 11.99
CA GLY A 111 -1.30 -8.81 11.56
C GLY A 111 -2.58 -8.01 11.85
N LYS A 112 -2.47 -6.75 12.29
CA LYS A 112 -3.66 -5.91 12.52
C LYS A 112 -4.12 -5.29 11.20
N PRO A 113 -5.41 -5.46 10.83
CA PRO A 113 -5.96 -4.77 9.66
C PRO A 113 -5.91 -3.26 9.83
N SER A 114 -5.58 -2.55 8.76
CA SER A 114 -5.57 -1.09 8.80
C SER A 114 -6.97 -0.52 8.61
N HIS A 115 -7.28 0.50 9.41
CA HIS A 115 -8.43 1.37 9.17
C HIS A 115 -7.92 2.67 8.57
N TYR A 116 -8.11 2.84 7.26
CA TYR A 116 -7.73 4.07 6.55
C TYR A 116 -8.66 5.21 6.97
N LYS A 117 -8.29 5.92 8.04
CA LYS A 117 -9.02 7.10 8.49
C LYS A 117 -8.70 8.27 7.57
N ILE A 118 -9.66 8.66 6.75
CA ILE A 118 -9.57 9.89 5.96
C ILE A 118 -9.72 11.07 6.92
N HIS A 119 -8.61 11.76 7.23
CA HIS A 119 -8.63 12.97 8.05
C HIS A 119 -9.24 14.14 7.26
N ILE A 120 -10.55 14.38 7.47
CA ILE A 120 -11.29 15.53 6.92
C ILE A 120 -10.71 16.88 7.42
N LEU A 121 -9.96 16.88 8.53
CA LEU A 121 -9.48 18.10 9.20
C LEU A 121 -8.44 18.88 8.39
N ALA A 122 -7.50 18.19 7.72
CA ALA A 122 -6.48 18.85 6.88
C ALA A 122 -7.13 19.60 5.71
N LEU A 123 -8.29 19.11 5.27
CA LEU A 123 -8.99 19.61 4.11
C LEU A 123 -9.83 20.85 4.42
N LYS A 124 -10.43 20.91 5.62
CA LYS A 124 -11.00 22.16 6.14
C LYS A 124 -9.94 23.25 6.31
N PHE A 125 -8.74 22.91 6.77
CA PHE A 125 -7.66 23.88 6.95
C PHE A 125 -7.17 24.44 5.60
N ALA A 126 -6.89 23.57 4.61
CA ALA A 126 -6.47 23.99 3.27
C ALA A 126 -7.52 24.82 2.49
N LEU A 127 -8.81 24.53 2.69
CA LEU A 127 -9.92 25.31 2.12
C LEU A 127 -10.11 26.67 2.82
N THR A 128 -9.68 26.79 4.07
CA THR A 128 -9.76 28.05 4.83
C THR A 128 -8.65 29.02 4.44
N ILE A 129 -7.45 28.51 4.10
CA ILE A 129 -6.30 29.35 3.72
C ILE A 129 -6.46 29.95 2.31
N ASN A 130 -7.18 29.29 1.39
CA ASN A 130 -7.44 29.83 0.03
C ASN A 130 -8.67 30.76 -0.06
N LYS A 131 -9.25 31.17 1.08
CA LYS A 131 -10.31 32.18 1.16
C LYS A 131 -9.84 33.54 1.70
N LEU A 132 -8.52 33.74 1.80
CA LEU A 132 -7.88 35.04 2.09
C LEU A 132 -7.05 35.48 0.88
#